data_AF-A0AAV3U7U6-F1
#
_entry.id   AF-A0AAV3U7U6-F1
#
_cell.length_a   1.000
_cell.length_b   1.000
_cell.length_c   1.000
_cell.angle_alpha   90.00
_cell.angle_beta   90.00
_cell.angle_gamma   90.00
#
_symmetry.space_group_name_H-M   'P 1'
#
loop_
_entity.id
_entity.type
_entity.pdbx_description
1 polymer ?
#
loop_
_entity_poly.entity_id
_entity_poly.type
_entity_poly.pdbx_seq_one_letter_code
_entity_poly.pdbx_strand_id
1 'polypeptide(L)'
;MWLENADIVSGPLFRPVNRWDQVQAKPLNPGAINDLLKVLGDACQFDFVPDLSSHSFRRGLSTSAARERVDFELIKKQGGWKNDATVWEYIEEGQQLSNNASLVLMEKLDVLIDKDG
;
A
#
# COMPACT_ATOMS: atom_id res chain seq x y z
N MET A 1 -10.25 24.03 -9.72
CA MET A 1 -9.67 22.67 -9.80
C MET A 1 -8.14 22.78 -9.69
N TRP A 2 -7.41 21.87 -9.04
CA TRP A 2 -5.97 22.08 -8.78
C TRP A 2 -5.11 22.14 -10.06
N LEU A 3 -5.53 21.43 -11.12
CA LEU A 3 -4.90 21.45 -12.45
C LEU A 3 -4.94 22.83 -13.10
N GLU A 4 -6.06 23.55 -12.97
CA GLU A 4 -6.22 24.91 -13.48
C GLU A 4 -5.28 25.88 -12.76
N ASN A 5 -5.13 25.74 -11.42
CA ASN A 5 -4.22 26.57 -10.64
C ASN A 5 -2.75 26.29 -10.94
N ALA A 6 -2.42 25.08 -11.39
CA ALA A 6 -1.04 24.70 -11.74
C ALA A 6 -0.66 25.04 -13.20
N ASP A 7 -1.62 25.55 -13.99
CA ASP A 7 -1.47 25.84 -15.43
C ASP A 7 -0.92 24.64 -16.24
N ILE A 8 -1.32 23.43 -15.83
CA ILE A 8 -0.89 22.19 -16.49
C ILE A 8 -1.91 21.86 -17.59
N VAL A 9 -1.61 22.28 -18.81
CA VAL A 9 -2.43 21.98 -20.00
C VAL A 9 -1.92 20.77 -20.77
N SER A 10 -0.61 20.51 -20.74
CA SER A 10 0.03 19.37 -21.39
C SER A 10 1.35 19.00 -20.71
N GLY A 11 1.86 17.79 -20.96
CA GLY A 11 3.11 17.29 -20.39
C GLY A 11 2.92 16.46 -19.11
N PRO A 12 3.98 16.25 -18.31
CA PRO A 12 3.91 15.40 -17.12
C PRO A 12 3.00 16.01 -16.03
N LEU A 13 2.21 15.18 -15.36
CA LEU A 13 1.31 15.59 -14.28
C LEU A 13 2.08 15.93 -13.00
N PHE A 14 3.03 15.07 -12.62
CA PHE A 14 3.92 15.29 -11.48
C PHE A 14 5.21 15.94 -11.96
N ARG A 15 5.49 17.14 -11.44
CA ARG A 15 6.62 17.98 -11.79
C ARG A 15 7.40 18.37 -10.53
N PRO A 16 8.74 18.43 -10.59
CA PRO A 16 9.51 18.94 -9.47
C PRO A 16 9.28 20.45 -9.30
N VAL A 17 9.20 20.89 -8.05
CA VAL A 17 9.23 22.31 -7.66
C VAL A 17 10.64 22.60 -7.15
N ASN A 18 11.28 23.66 -7.66
CA ASN A 18 12.61 24.04 -7.20
C ASN A 18 12.52 24.87 -5.90
N ARG A 19 13.67 25.21 -5.31
CA ARG A 19 13.76 26.01 -4.07
C ARG A 19 13.22 27.44 -4.16
N TRP A 20 12.78 27.88 -5.35
CA TRP A 20 12.19 29.19 -5.61
C TRP A 20 10.70 29.07 -5.97
N ASP A 21 10.05 27.97 -5.59
CA ASP A 21 8.65 27.65 -5.86
C ASP A 21 8.26 27.61 -7.34
N GLN A 22 9.22 27.35 -8.23
CA GLN A 22 8.96 27.24 -9.66
C GLN A 22 8.76 25.78 -10.08
N VAL A 23 7.58 25.51 -10.65
CA VAL A 23 7.24 24.24 -11.29
C VAL A 23 8.08 24.04 -12.55
N GLN A 24 8.78 22.91 -12.65
CA GLN A 24 9.62 22.59 -13.80
C GLN A 24 8.83 21.85 -14.90
N ALA A 25 9.17 22.03 -16.17
CA ALA A 25 8.49 21.36 -17.29
C ALA A 25 8.82 19.86 -17.45
N LYS A 26 9.74 19.32 -16.63
CA LYS A 26 10.22 17.93 -16.69
C LYS A 26 9.41 17.01 -15.77
N PRO A 27 9.37 15.68 -16.02
CA PRO A 27 8.75 14.76 -15.10
C PRO A 27 9.49 14.73 -13.76
N LEU A 28 8.74 14.50 -12.69
CA LEU A 28 9.28 14.26 -11.36
C LEU A 28 10.14 12.98 -11.36
N ASN A 29 11.28 13.03 -10.65
CA ASN A 29 12.11 11.84 -10.47
C ASN A 29 11.34 10.81 -9.62
N PRO A 30 11.22 9.53 -10.04
CA PRO A 30 10.58 8.49 -9.23
C PRO A 30 11.12 8.38 -7.80
N GLY A 31 12.42 8.62 -7.60
CA GLY A 31 13.04 8.61 -6.27
C GLY A 31 12.48 9.69 -5.33
N ALA A 32 12.05 10.83 -5.85
CA ALA A 32 11.46 11.91 -5.06
C ALA A 32 10.16 11.48 -4.35
N ILE A 33 9.44 10.49 -4.90
CA ILE A 33 8.28 9.92 -4.21
C ILE A 33 8.70 9.15 -2.97
N ASN A 34 9.78 8.35 -3.04
CA ASN A 34 10.27 7.64 -1.86
C ASN A 34 10.77 8.62 -0.79
N ASP A 35 11.44 9.71 -1.19
CA ASP A 35 11.86 10.75 -0.25
C ASP A 35 10.65 11.43 0.42
N LEU A 36 9.62 11.77 -0.36
CA LEU A 36 8.36 12.31 0.18
C LEU A 36 7.71 11.34 1.16
N LEU A 37 7.66 10.04 0.84
CA LEU A 37 7.10 9.04 1.74
C LEU A 37 7.87 8.96 3.06
N LYS A 38 9.20 9.07 3.02
CA LYS A 38 10.02 9.11 4.24
C LYS A 38 9.73 10.33 5.09
N VAL A 39 9.66 11.52 4.47
CA VAL A 39 9.28 12.76 5.16
C VAL A 39 7.91 12.62 5.85
N LEU A 40 6.92 12.04 5.16
CA LEU A 40 5.60 11.80 5.73
C LEU A 40 5.65 10.76 6.86
N GLY A 41 6.43 9.68 6.69
CA GLY A 41 6.61 8.66 7.71
C GLY A 41 7.27 9.20 8.99
N ASP A 42 8.29 10.05 8.85
CA ASP A 42 8.95 10.74 9.96
C ASP A 42 7.97 11.68 10.69
N ALA A 43 7.18 12.46 9.93
CA ALA A 43 6.14 13.32 10.49
C ALA A 43 5.06 12.54 11.25
N CYS A 44 4.75 11.32 10.80
CA CYS A 44 3.84 10.39 11.47
C CYS A 44 4.51 9.56 12.57
N GLN A 45 5.82 9.74 12.82
CA GLN A 45 6.60 9.02 13.84
C GLN A 45 6.58 7.49 13.66
N PHE A 46 6.61 7.01 12.42
CA PHE A 46 6.75 5.59 12.15
C PHE A 46 8.17 5.11 12.47
N ASP A 47 8.30 3.90 13.02
CA ASP A 47 9.58 3.23 13.30
C ASP A 47 10.16 2.54 12.06
N PHE A 48 9.33 2.26 11.06
CA PHE A 48 9.69 1.60 9.80
C PHE A 48 10.01 2.55 8.63
N VAL A 49 10.24 3.84 8.89
CA VAL A 49 10.56 4.84 7.84
C VAL A 49 11.71 4.41 6.90
N PRO A 50 12.83 3.80 7.39
CA PRO A 50 13.91 3.36 6.51
C PRO A 50 13.46 2.38 5.41
N ASP A 51 12.45 1.57 5.71
CA ASP A 51 11.90 0.53 4.82
C ASP A 51 10.69 1.02 3.99
N LEU A 52 10.20 2.23 4.28
CA LEU A 52 9.05 2.80 3.59
C LEU A 52 9.43 3.19 2.15
N SER A 53 8.62 2.73 1.20
CA SER A 53 8.79 3.03 -0.22
C SER A 53 7.45 2.97 -0.96
N SER A 54 7.45 3.43 -2.21
CA SER A 54 6.29 3.29 -3.11
C SER A 54 5.87 1.82 -3.29
N HIS A 55 6.81 0.88 -3.16
CA HIS A 55 6.49 -0.54 -3.18
C HIS A 55 5.65 -0.97 -1.98
N SER A 56 5.90 -0.41 -0.78
CA SER A 56 5.10 -0.69 0.41
C SER A 56 3.62 -0.34 0.20
N PHE A 57 3.32 0.74 -0.51
CA PHE A 57 1.94 1.10 -0.88
C PHE A 57 1.32 0.13 -1.88
N ARG A 58 2.07 -0.35 -2.88
CA ARG A 58 1.58 -1.37 -3.81
C ARG A 58 1.21 -2.67 -3.07
N ARG A 59 2.03 -3.10 -2.11
CA ARG A 59 1.73 -4.27 -1.26
C ARG A 59 0.52 -4.01 -0.38
N GLY A 60 0.47 -2.85 0.27
CA GLY A 60 -0.65 -2.46 1.13
C GLY A 60 -1.99 -2.43 0.40
N LEU A 61 -2.00 -2.02 -0.89
CA LEU A 61 -3.20 -2.08 -1.74
C LEU A 61 -3.71 -3.52 -1.90
N SER A 62 -2.86 -4.46 -2.31
CA SER A 62 -3.27 -5.86 -2.47
C SER A 62 -3.75 -6.48 -1.17
N THR A 63 -3.01 -6.26 -0.07
CA THR A 63 -3.37 -6.76 1.24
C THR A 63 -4.72 -6.22 1.71
N SER A 64 -4.93 -4.90 1.61
CA SER A 64 -6.17 -4.26 2.08
C SER A 64 -7.37 -4.66 1.22
N ALA A 65 -7.22 -4.70 -0.11
CA ALA A 65 -8.29 -5.12 -1.00
C ALA A 65 -8.70 -6.59 -0.76
N ALA A 66 -7.73 -7.48 -0.50
CA ALA A 66 -8.02 -8.87 -0.17
C ALA A 66 -8.71 -9.02 1.20
N ARG A 67 -8.34 -8.21 2.20
CA ARG A 67 -9.05 -8.16 3.49
C ARG A 67 -10.52 -7.77 3.32
N GLU A 68 -10.81 -6.85 2.41
CA GLU A 68 -12.18 -6.45 2.02
C GLU A 68 -12.86 -7.42 1.03
N ARG A 69 -12.26 -8.61 0.80
CA ARG A 69 -12.80 -9.67 -0.08
C ARG A 69 -13.05 -9.23 -1.52
N VAL A 70 -12.27 -8.26 -2.02
CA VAL A 70 -12.28 -7.91 -3.44
C VAL A 70 -11.74 -9.08 -4.25
N ASP A 71 -12.37 -9.37 -5.39
CA ASP A 71 -11.95 -10.48 -6.27
C ASP A 71 -10.48 -10.35 -6.69
N PHE A 72 -9.77 -11.49 -6.64
CA PHE A 72 -8.35 -11.57 -6.98
C PHE A 72 -8.04 -10.97 -8.36
N GLU A 73 -8.86 -11.27 -9.37
CA GLU A 73 -8.68 -10.74 -10.73
C GLU A 73 -8.79 -9.21 -10.80
N LEU A 74 -9.64 -8.61 -9.97
CA LEU A 74 -9.75 -7.15 -9.89
C LEU A 74 -8.52 -6.55 -9.20
N ILE A 75 -8.04 -7.17 -8.12
CA ILE A 75 -6.80 -6.75 -7.43
C ILE A 75 -5.61 -6.82 -8.41
N LYS A 76 -5.43 -7.97 -9.07
CA LYS A 76 -4.37 -8.21 -10.05
C LYS A 76 -4.41 -7.17 -11.17
N LYS A 77 -5.58 -6.95 -11.75
CA LYS A 77 -5.81 -5.97 -12.83
C LYS A 77 -5.50 -4.55 -12.36
N GLN A 78 -5.97 -4.14 -11.19
CA GLN A 78 -5.78 -2.79 -10.65
C GLN A 78 -4.31 -2.48 -10.39
N GLY A 79 -3.56 -3.42 -9.81
CA GLY A 79 -2.11 -3.23 -9.61
C GLY A 79 -1.27 -3.49 -10.86
N GLY A 80 -1.84 -4.06 -11.92
CA GLY A 80 -1.14 -4.38 -13.16
C GLY A 80 -0.11 -5.50 -13.00
N TRP A 81 -0.36 -6.45 -12.09
CA TRP A 81 0.54 -7.59 -11.89
C TRP A 81 0.36 -8.64 -12.97
N LYS A 82 1.48 -9.15 -13.49
CA LYS A 82 1.48 -10.22 -14.50
C LYS A 82 1.49 -11.62 -13.88
N ASN A 83 2.15 -11.75 -12.73
CA ASN A 83 2.33 -13.02 -12.03
C ASN A 83 1.39 -13.08 -10.83
N ASP A 84 0.61 -14.16 -10.76
CA ASP A 84 -0.33 -14.40 -9.65
C ASP A 84 0.40 -14.64 -8.34
N ALA A 85 1.54 -15.32 -8.40
CA ALA A 85 2.33 -15.64 -7.20
C ALA A 85 2.74 -14.39 -6.43
N THR A 86 3.11 -13.31 -7.14
CA THR A 86 3.48 -12.04 -6.50
C THR A 86 2.30 -11.38 -5.77
N VAL A 87 1.08 -11.51 -6.32
CA VAL A 87 -0.11 -10.94 -5.68
C VAL A 87 -0.49 -11.79 -4.46
N TRP A 88 -0.44 -13.12 -4.58
CA TRP A 88 -0.70 -14.04 -3.48
C TRP A 88 0.29 -13.85 -2.33
N GLU A 89 1.58 -13.68 -2.61
CA GLU A 89 2.60 -13.39 -1.59
C GLU A 89 2.22 -12.18 -0.73
N TYR A 90 1.82 -11.06 -1.34
CA TYR A 90 1.39 -9.87 -0.58
C TYR A 90 0.09 -10.06 0.20
N ILE A 91 -0.84 -10.86 -0.34
CA ILE A 91 -2.11 -11.17 0.33
C ILE A 91 -1.85 -12.06 1.54
N GLU A 92 -1.07 -13.13 1.36
CA GLU A 92 -0.74 -14.10 2.39
C GLU A 92 0.07 -13.48 3.52
N GLU A 93 1.15 -12.76 3.22
CA GLU A 93 1.94 -12.00 4.22
C GLU A 93 1.03 -11.11 5.08
N GLY A 94 0.08 -10.43 4.45
CA GLY A 94 -0.86 -9.55 5.12
C GLY A 94 -1.96 -10.25 5.93
N GLN A 95 -2.16 -11.55 5.73
CA GLN A 95 -3.15 -12.38 6.43
C GLN A 95 -2.54 -13.34 7.46
N GLN A 96 -1.21 -13.45 7.56
CA GLN A 96 -0.53 -14.39 8.46
C GLN A 96 -1.01 -14.31 9.93
N LEU A 97 -1.37 -13.13 10.41
CA LEU A 97 -1.86 -12.94 11.78
C LEU A 97 -3.36 -13.25 11.94
N SER A 98 -4.19 -13.00 10.92
CA SER A 98 -5.64 -13.18 10.98
C SER A 98 -6.13 -14.55 10.52
N ASN A 99 -5.37 -15.22 9.66
CA ASN A 99 -5.70 -16.53 9.10
C ASN A 99 -4.71 -17.60 9.58
N ASN A 100 -4.43 -17.61 10.89
CA ASN A 100 -3.57 -18.63 11.48
C ASN A 100 -4.43 -19.78 12.04
N ALA A 101 -3.99 -21.02 11.81
CA ALA A 101 -4.71 -22.21 12.27
C ALA A 101 -4.82 -22.26 13.81
N SER A 102 -3.85 -21.71 14.53
CA SER A 102 -3.83 -21.70 15.99
C SER A 102 -5.00 -20.90 16.60
N LEU A 103 -5.39 -19.75 16.03
CA LEU A 103 -6.52 -18.94 16.46
C LEU A 103 -7.84 -19.70 16.25
N VAL A 104 -8.02 -20.28 15.05
CA VAL A 104 -9.22 -21.09 14.74
C VAL A 104 -9.31 -22.31 15.65
N LEU A 105 -8.18 -22.94 15.98
CA LEU A 105 -8.14 -24.07 16.91
C LEU A 105 -8.42 -23.62 18.35
N MET A 106 -7.88 -22.48 18.78
CA MET A 106 -8.14 -21.92 20.12
C MET A 106 -9.61 -21.56 20.32
N GLU A 107 -10.25 -20.89 19.35
CA GLU A 107 -11.69 -20.60 19.40
C GLU A 107 -12.54 -21.87 19.50
N LYS A 108 -12.20 -22.91 18.72
CA LYS A 108 -12.92 -24.20 18.78
C LYS A 108 -12.71 -24.93 20.10
N LEU A 109 -11.51 -24.85 20.69
CA LEU A 109 -11.21 -25.44 21.99
C LEU A 109 -11.98 -24.74 23.12
N ASP A 110 -12.07 -23.41 23.07
CA ASP A 110 -12.82 -22.61 24.05
C ASP A 110 -14.31 -23.02 24.06
N VAL A 111 -14.93 -23.13 22.88
CA VAL A 111 -16.32 -23.59 22.72
C VAL A 111 -16.54 -25.03 23.23
N LEU A 112 -15.51 -25.88 23.15
CA LEU A 112 -15.60 -27.25 23.67
C LEU A 112 -15.51 -27.27 25.20
N ILE A 113 -14.62 -26.46 25.79
CA ILE A 113 -14.44 -26.37 27.24
C ILE A 113 -15.70 -25.80 27.91
N ASP A 114 -16.34 -24.80 27.32
CA ASP A 114 -17.57 -24.17 27.85
C ASP A 114 -18.81 -25.07 27.74
N LYS A 115 -18.81 -26.09 26.87
CA LYS A 115 -19.93 -27.05 26.71
C LYS A 115 -19.91 -28.18 27.73
N ASP A 116 -18.77 -28.43 28.36
CA ASP A 116 -18.57 -29.50 29.33
C ASP A 116 -18.65 -28.99 30.80
N GLY A 117 -19.03 -27.71 31.00
CA GLY A 117 -19.21 -27.04 32.30
C GLY A 117 -20.66 -26.85 32.74
#